data_AF-A0A968AXN4-F1
#
_entry.id   AF-A0A968AXN4-F1
#
_cell.length_a   1.000
_cell.length_b   1.000
_cell.length_c   1.000
_cell.angle_alpha   90.00
_cell.angle_beta   90.00
_cell.angle_gamma   90.00
#
_symmetry.space_group_name_H-M   'P 1'
#
loop_
_entity.id
_entity.type
_entity.pdbx_description
1 polymer ?
#
loop_
_entity_poly.entity_id
_entity_poly.type
_entity_poly.pdbx_seq_one_letter_code
_entity_poly.pdbx_strand_id
1 'polypeptide(L)'
;MLKKILLGIIVGVLLAGVVILTIQEQANAAAARERGTAGSRDQGRQGGPGAMRAGLGTWLDELTKAYEQNDREKMGQMLEEMKQRRQRFQRGMGGPGGGRRPEGMGRPGQGPLMMGRGDTSAAEYPPLSKSEEEKKILGVLDDMDKNQRRGMMNVPIADGRLLRLHTESVGAKHVVEIGTSNGYSGIWFCLALRKTGGKLTTYEIDARRASLARENFKRAGVDKLVTLVEGDAHKEVTKLKEAVDVVFIDADKEGYTDYLKKLLPLVREGGLIIAHNISMRGGRSGIADYVKAVTTNPDLETVFYGQGGGVSVTLKKR
;
A
#
# COMPACT_ATOMS: atom_id res chain seq x y z
N MET A 1 -19.04 -16.33 30.58
CA MET A 1 -18.28 -15.12 30.15
C MET A 1 -17.85 -15.17 28.69
N LEU A 2 -17.11 -16.19 28.25
CA LEU A 2 -16.51 -16.25 26.89
C LEU A 2 -17.50 -16.08 25.72
N LYS A 3 -18.69 -16.68 25.80
CA LYS A 3 -19.74 -16.55 24.76
C LYS A 3 -20.33 -15.14 24.64
N LYS A 4 -20.33 -14.34 25.71
CA LYS A 4 -20.82 -12.94 25.68
C LYS A 4 -19.77 -12.00 25.06
N ILE A 5 -18.49 -12.26 25.32
CA ILE A 5 -17.36 -11.52 24.74
C ILE A 5 -17.28 -11.77 23.23
N LEU A 6 -17.41 -13.03 22.80
CA LEU A 6 -17.37 -13.37 21.38
C LEU A 6 -18.55 -12.77 20.60
N LEU A 7 -19.75 -12.74 21.20
CA LEU A 7 -20.92 -12.12 20.58
C LEU A 7 -20.77 -10.59 20.48
N GLY A 8 -20.22 -9.93 21.50
CA GLY A 8 -19.92 -8.50 21.47
C GLY A 8 -18.89 -8.11 20.40
N ILE A 9 -17.89 -8.97 20.16
CA ILE A 9 -16.91 -8.77 19.08
C ILE A 9 -17.57 -8.90 17.70
N ILE A 10 -18.43 -9.91 17.50
CA ILE A 10 -19.12 -10.11 16.22
C ILE A 10 -20.08 -8.93 15.92
N VAL A 11 -20.84 -8.48 16.92
CA VAL A 11 -21.73 -7.32 16.78
C VAL A 11 -20.93 -6.03 16.54
N GLY A 12 -19.79 -5.84 17.22
CA GLY A 12 -18.90 -4.69 16.99
C GLY A 12 -18.29 -4.65 15.58
N VAL A 13 -17.90 -5.81 15.03
CA VAL A 13 -17.39 -5.92 13.66
C VAL A 13 -18.48 -5.66 12.62
N LEU A 14 -19.71 -6.14 12.86
CA LEU A 14 -20.86 -5.87 12.00
C LEU A 14 -21.26 -4.39 12.03
N LEU A 15 -21.29 -3.76 13.21
CA LEU A 15 -21.56 -2.33 13.36
C LEU A 15 -20.49 -1.47 12.67
N ALA A 16 -19.21 -1.83 12.78
CA ALA A 16 -18.13 -1.16 12.06
C ALA A 16 -18.32 -1.25 10.53
N GLY A 17 -18.74 -2.41 10.03
CA GLY A 17 -19.06 -2.60 8.60
C GLY A 17 -20.24 -1.74 8.14
N VAL A 18 -21.28 -1.61 8.95
CA VAL A 18 -22.45 -0.77 8.66
C VAL A 18 -22.09 0.72 8.68
N VAL A 19 -21.27 1.17 9.64
CA VAL A 19 -20.79 2.56 9.71
C VAL A 19 -19.96 2.91 8.48
N ILE A 20 -19.06 2.02 8.04
CA ILE A 20 -18.23 2.22 6.84
C ILE A 20 -19.09 2.31 5.57
N LEU A 21 -20.08 1.43 5.42
CA LEU A 21 -21.01 1.46 4.29
C LEU A 21 -21.89 2.72 4.29
N THR A 22 -22.29 3.20 5.47
CA THR A 22 -23.09 4.43 5.63
C THR A 22 -22.28 5.67 5.26
N ILE A 23 -20.99 5.73 5.63
CA ILE A 23 -20.07 6.81 5.24
C ILE A 23 -19.90 6.81 3.72
N GLN A 24 -19.78 5.63 3.10
CA GLN A 24 -19.67 5.51 1.65
C GLN A 24 -20.94 5.96 0.91
N GLU A 25 -22.13 5.61 1.42
CA GLU A 25 -23.41 6.06 0.85
C GLU A 25 -23.63 7.57 1.03
N GLN A 26 -23.24 8.15 2.17
CA GLN A 26 -23.32 9.60 2.37
C GLN A 26 -22.38 10.36 1.44
N ALA A 27 -21.16 9.85 1.21
CA ALA A 27 -20.23 10.41 0.24
C ALA A 27 -20.79 10.35 -1.20
N ASN A 28 -21.43 9.24 -1.57
CA ASN A 28 -22.01 9.07 -2.90
C ASN A 28 -23.27 9.93 -3.12
N ALA A 29 -24.13 10.08 -2.11
CA ALA A 29 -25.32 10.92 -2.17
C ALA A 29 -24.98 12.43 -2.18
N ALA A 30 -23.92 12.84 -1.48
CA ALA A 30 -23.38 14.19 -1.57
C ALA A 30 -22.84 14.49 -2.98
N ALA A 31 -22.08 13.55 -3.55
CA ALA A 31 -21.55 13.65 -4.92
C ALA A 31 -22.63 13.61 -6.02
N ALA A 32 -23.86 13.17 -5.72
CA ALA A 32 -25.00 13.21 -6.63
C ALA A 32 -25.76 14.54 -6.56
N ARG A 33 -25.77 15.22 -5.40
CA ARG A 33 -26.40 16.54 -5.21
C ARG A 33 -25.59 17.67 -5.84
N GLU A 34 -24.27 17.56 -5.87
CA GLU A 34 -23.39 18.52 -6.54
C GLU A 34 -23.49 18.45 -8.08
N ARG A 35 -24.12 17.40 -8.62
CA ARG A 35 -24.34 17.20 -10.07
C ARG A 35 -25.75 17.61 -10.53
N GLY A 36 -26.33 18.65 -9.93
CA GLY A 36 -27.69 19.11 -10.25
C GLY A 36 -27.88 19.51 -11.72
N THR A 37 -28.54 18.67 -12.51
CA THR A 37 -29.30 19.10 -13.69
C THR A 37 -30.69 19.54 -13.24
N ALA A 38 -30.99 20.81 -13.44
CA ALA A 38 -32.35 21.33 -13.37
C ALA A 38 -33.20 20.75 -14.51
N GLY A 39 -34.44 20.37 -14.20
CA GLY A 39 -35.52 20.26 -15.18
C GLY A 39 -36.09 18.86 -15.42
N SER A 40 -37.11 18.48 -14.66
CA SER A 40 -38.49 18.35 -15.19
C SER A 40 -39.41 17.74 -14.11
N ARG A 41 -40.65 18.25 -14.10
CA ARG A 41 -41.76 17.78 -13.27
C ARG A 41 -42.12 16.35 -13.70
N ASP A 42 -42.35 15.43 -12.75
CA ASP A 42 -43.68 14.85 -12.57
C ASP A 42 -43.77 13.98 -11.30
N GLN A 43 -45.00 13.83 -10.86
CA GLN A 43 -45.55 13.29 -9.64
C GLN A 43 -45.34 11.77 -9.48
N GLY A 44 -45.42 11.30 -8.23
CA GLY A 44 -45.76 9.89 -7.96
C GLY A 44 -44.60 8.93 -7.75
N ARG A 45 -43.74 9.16 -6.76
CA ARG A 45 -43.04 8.06 -6.07
C ARG A 45 -42.68 8.47 -4.64
N GLN A 46 -43.48 8.03 -3.68
CA GLN A 46 -43.09 8.03 -2.27
C GLN A 46 -41.87 7.12 -2.12
N GLY A 47 -40.67 7.71 -2.02
CA GLY A 47 -39.42 6.96 -1.90
C GLY A 47 -38.16 7.80 -2.03
N GLY A 48 -38.21 9.09 -1.70
CA GLY A 48 -37.04 9.98 -1.74
C GLY A 48 -36.06 9.75 -0.57
N PRO A 49 -34.80 10.21 -0.68
CA PRO A 49 -33.72 9.96 0.29
C PRO A 49 -33.99 10.47 1.72
N GLY A 50 -35.03 11.29 1.92
CA GLY A 50 -35.54 11.65 3.25
C GLY A 50 -36.23 10.49 3.99
N ALA A 51 -36.99 9.65 3.29
CA ALA A 51 -37.60 8.44 3.86
C ALA A 51 -36.55 7.38 4.24
N MET A 52 -35.41 7.39 3.54
CA MET A 52 -34.29 6.47 3.75
C MET A 52 -33.44 6.81 4.99
N ARG A 53 -33.37 8.09 5.38
CA ARG A 53 -32.71 8.52 6.63
C ARG A 53 -33.55 8.18 7.87
N ALA A 54 -34.88 8.28 7.79
CA ALA A 54 -35.77 7.99 8.91
C ALA A 54 -35.79 6.50 9.27
N GLY A 55 -35.76 5.60 8.28
CA GLY A 55 -35.84 4.16 8.52
C GLY A 55 -34.55 3.50 9.04
N LEU A 56 -33.37 4.10 8.83
CA LEU A 56 -32.10 3.51 9.26
C LEU A 56 -31.82 3.76 10.74
N GLY A 57 -32.18 4.95 11.25
CA GLY A 57 -32.07 5.29 12.67
C GLY A 57 -32.97 4.40 13.53
N THR A 58 -34.23 4.25 13.12
CA THR A 58 -35.18 3.38 13.82
C THR A 58 -34.75 1.91 13.82
N TRP A 59 -34.16 1.43 12.72
CA TRP A 59 -33.67 0.05 12.63
C TRP A 59 -32.45 -0.20 13.53
N LEU A 60 -31.52 0.77 13.63
CA LEU A 60 -30.36 0.67 14.53
C LEU A 60 -30.78 0.72 16.02
N ASP A 61 -31.76 1.56 16.35
CA ASP A 61 -32.33 1.64 17.69
C ASP A 61 -33.03 0.33 18.09
N GLU A 62 -33.76 -0.30 17.15
CA GLU A 62 -34.41 -1.59 17.37
C GLU A 62 -33.39 -2.74 17.51
N LEU A 63 -32.32 -2.72 16.73
CA LEU A 63 -31.24 -3.71 16.84
C LEU A 63 -30.53 -3.59 18.20
N THR A 64 -30.30 -2.36 18.64
CA THR A 64 -29.70 -2.07 19.95
C THR A 64 -30.59 -2.54 21.09
N LYS A 65 -31.90 -2.25 21.03
CA LYS A 65 -32.88 -2.75 22.00
C LYS A 65 -32.97 -4.28 22.02
N ALA A 66 -32.95 -4.93 20.86
CA ALA A 66 -32.97 -6.40 20.78
C ALA A 66 -31.69 -7.01 21.39
N TYR A 67 -30.54 -6.37 21.19
CA TYR A 67 -29.28 -6.79 21.81
C TYR A 67 -29.29 -6.62 23.33
N GLU A 68 -29.75 -5.48 23.84
CA GLU A 68 -29.87 -5.21 25.28
C GLU A 68 -30.83 -6.17 25.98
N GLN A 69 -31.93 -6.53 25.30
CA GLN A 69 -32.90 -7.52 25.78
C GLN A 69 -32.43 -8.98 25.57
N ASN A 70 -31.27 -9.18 24.92
CA ASN A 70 -30.70 -10.48 24.56
C ASN A 70 -31.68 -11.35 23.73
N ASP A 71 -32.53 -10.71 22.94
CA ASP A 71 -33.50 -11.33 22.02
C ASP A 71 -32.79 -11.75 20.73
N ARG A 72 -32.27 -12.98 20.75
CA ARG A 72 -31.49 -13.53 19.64
C ARG A 72 -32.32 -13.82 18.39
N GLU A 73 -33.60 -14.07 18.55
CA GLU A 73 -34.48 -14.40 17.44
C GLU A 73 -34.77 -13.14 16.62
N LYS A 74 -35.08 -12.04 17.30
CA LYS A 74 -35.28 -10.73 16.66
C LYS A 74 -34.03 -10.20 15.97
N MET A 75 -32.86 -10.30 16.61
CA MET A 75 -31.59 -9.94 15.96
C MET A 75 -31.31 -10.81 14.72
N GLY A 76 -31.63 -12.11 14.78
CA GLY A 76 -31.47 -13.03 13.66
C GLY A 76 -32.34 -12.63 12.46
N GLN A 77 -33.61 -12.31 12.69
CA GLN A 77 -34.55 -11.87 11.66
C GLN A 77 -34.09 -10.57 10.98
N MET A 78 -33.67 -9.57 11.78
CA MET A 78 -33.20 -8.28 11.27
C MET A 78 -31.93 -8.40 10.41
N LEU A 79 -31.01 -9.31 10.78
CA LEU A 79 -29.80 -9.57 9.99
C LEU A 79 -30.12 -10.25 8.65
N GLU A 80 -31.12 -11.12 8.61
CA GLU A 80 -31.51 -11.81 7.38
C GLU A 80 -32.24 -10.89 6.39
N GLU A 81 -33.09 -9.99 6.89
CA GLU A 81 -33.67 -8.91 6.07
C GLU A 81 -32.59 -8.02 5.44
N MET A 82 -31.52 -7.73 6.18
CA MET A 82 -30.39 -6.92 5.68
C MET A 82 -29.66 -7.63 4.54
N LYS A 83 -29.42 -8.95 4.65
CA LYS A 83 -28.81 -9.74 3.57
C LYS A 83 -29.67 -9.77 2.31
N GLN A 84 -30.99 -9.93 2.47
CA GLN A 84 -31.92 -9.94 1.34
C GLN A 84 -32.02 -8.57 0.65
N ARG A 85 -31.94 -7.47 1.41
CA ARG A 85 -31.82 -6.11 0.84
C ARG A 85 -30.54 -5.93 0.04
N ARG A 86 -29.40 -6.44 0.53
CA ARG A 86 -28.11 -6.37 -0.17
C ARG A 86 -28.12 -7.11 -1.51
N GLN A 87 -28.72 -8.31 -1.55
CA GLN A 87 -28.84 -9.08 -2.79
C GLN A 87 -29.73 -8.40 -3.84
N ARG A 88 -30.83 -7.75 -3.43
CA ARG A 88 -31.68 -6.97 -4.35
C ARG A 88 -30.93 -5.78 -4.96
N PHE A 89 -30.08 -5.12 -4.19
CA PHE A 89 -29.28 -3.99 -4.67
C PHE A 89 -28.20 -4.44 -5.68
N GLN A 90 -27.54 -5.57 -5.44
CA GLN A 90 -26.54 -6.12 -6.34
C GLN A 90 -27.13 -6.60 -7.69
N ARG A 91 -28.37 -7.10 -7.68
CA ARG A 91 -29.09 -7.48 -8.93
C ARG A 91 -29.53 -6.29 -9.78
N GLY A 92 -29.62 -5.08 -9.20
CA GLY A 92 -30.03 -3.87 -9.94
C GLY A 92 -28.94 -3.20 -10.77
N MET A 93 -27.66 -3.61 -10.64
CA MET A 93 -26.52 -3.00 -11.33
C MET A 93 -26.07 -3.72 -12.62
N GLY A 94 -26.82 -4.73 -13.09
CA GLY A 94 -26.49 -5.48 -14.31
C GLY A 94 -27.52 -5.28 -15.42
N GLY A 95 -27.34 -4.26 -16.27
CA GLY A 95 -28.08 -4.09 -17.53
C GLY A 95 -27.16 -3.54 -18.64
N PRO A 96 -27.28 -3.99 -19.90
CA PRO A 96 -26.33 -3.68 -20.96
C PRO A 96 -26.66 -2.34 -21.63
N GLY A 97 -25.68 -1.42 -21.69
CA GLY A 97 -25.83 -0.14 -22.36
C GLY A 97 -24.48 0.56 -22.53
N GLY A 98 -23.77 0.22 -23.61
CA GLY A 98 -22.57 0.93 -24.03
C GLY A 98 -22.87 2.34 -24.51
N GLY A 99 -22.04 3.30 -24.11
CA GLY A 99 -22.02 4.66 -24.65
C GLY A 99 -20.58 5.19 -24.64
N ARG A 100 -20.04 5.45 -25.83
CA ARG A 100 -18.71 6.07 -26.02
C ARG A 100 -18.67 7.44 -25.34
N ARG A 101 -17.55 7.79 -24.70
CA ARG A 101 -17.29 9.16 -24.26
C ARG A 101 -16.74 9.97 -25.45
N PRO A 102 -17.25 11.18 -25.76
CA PRO A 102 -16.58 12.09 -26.68
C PRO A 102 -15.40 12.76 -25.99
N GLU A 103 -14.32 12.96 -26.74
CA GLU A 103 -13.15 13.71 -26.34
C GLU A 103 -13.43 15.22 -26.32
N GLY A 104 -12.86 15.91 -25.33
CA GLY A 104 -12.65 17.36 -25.34
C GLY A 104 -13.70 18.18 -24.61
N MET A 105 -13.51 18.41 -23.29
CA MET A 105 -13.80 19.70 -22.64
C MET A 105 -12.91 19.85 -21.39
N GLY A 106 -12.11 20.92 -21.36
CA GLY A 106 -11.23 21.28 -20.25
C GLY A 106 -12.00 21.67 -18.98
N ARG A 107 -11.33 21.56 -17.82
CA ARG A 107 -11.89 21.90 -16.51
C ARG A 107 -11.71 23.39 -16.19
N PRO A 108 -12.75 24.14 -15.76
CA PRO A 108 -12.57 25.41 -15.08
C PRO A 108 -12.78 25.29 -13.56
N GLY A 109 -11.91 25.97 -12.79
CA GLY A 109 -12.23 26.54 -11.47
C GLY A 109 -11.95 25.67 -10.24
N GLN A 110 -10.85 25.96 -9.54
CA GLN A 110 -10.55 25.49 -8.18
C GLN A 110 -11.33 26.32 -7.14
N GLY A 111 -12.04 25.65 -6.23
CA GLY A 111 -12.48 26.22 -4.95
C GLY A 111 -11.54 25.81 -3.81
N PRO A 112 -11.56 26.48 -2.64
CA PRO A 112 -10.51 26.37 -1.64
C PRO A 112 -10.49 24.99 -0.97
N LEU A 113 -9.35 24.31 -1.04
CA LEU A 113 -9.11 23.01 -0.41
C LEU A 113 -9.04 23.15 1.11
N MET A 114 -10.04 22.64 1.82
CA MET A 114 -9.90 22.29 3.24
C MET A 114 -8.97 21.08 3.36
N MET A 115 -7.77 21.29 3.90
CA MET A 115 -6.78 20.24 4.18
C MET A 115 -7.29 19.27 5.27
N GLY A 116 -7.95 18.20 4.86
CA GLY A 116 -7.96 16.95 5.62
C GLY A 116 -6.57 16.30 5.54
N ARG A 117 -6.07 15.68 6.62
CA ARG A 117 -4.77 14.98 6.69
C ARG A 117 -4.56 14.14 5.42
N GLY A 118 -3.69 14.64 4.55
CA GLY A 118 -3.62 14.26 3.15
C GLY A 118 -3.04 12.87 2.96
N ASP A 119 -3.91 11.90 2.71
CA ASP A 119 -3.53 10.76 1.90
C ASP A 119 -3.46 11.21 0.44
N THR A 120 -2.28 11.69 0.03
CA THR A 120 -2.03 12.14 -1.34
C THR A 120 -1.93 10.99 -2.34
N SER A 121 -2.01 9.72 -1.89
CA SER A 121 -1.95 8.55 -2.77
C SER A 121 -3.09 8.54 -3.79
N ALA A 122 -4.25 9.11 -3.44
CA ALA A 122 -5.39 9.29 -4.36
C ALA A 122 -5.10 10.26 -5.53
N ALA A 123 -4.04 11.07 -5.43
CA ALA A 123 -3.58 11.97 -6.50
C ALA A 123 -2.46 11.35 -7.37
N GLU A 124 -1.96 10.17 -7.02
CA GLU A 124 -0.88 9.53 -7.77
C GLU A 124 -1.39 8.74 -8.97
N TYR A 125 -1.04 9.20 -10.16
CA TYR A 125 -1.17 8.41 -11.39
C TYR A 125 -0.04 7.37 -11.49
N PRO A 126 -0.27 6.24 -12.19
CA PRO A 126 0.77 5.27 -12.50
C PRO A 126 1.98 5.93 -13.18
N PRO A 127 3.20 5.42 -12.96
CA PRO A 127 4.39 5.93 -13.65
C PRO A 127 4.23 5.80 -15.17
N LEU A 128 4.61 6.87 -15.88
CA LEU A 128 4.63 6.90 -17.35
C LEU A 128 6.04 6.57 -17.84
N SER A 129 6.14 5.75 -18.88
CA SER A 129 7.41 5.39 -19.50
C SER A 129 7.92 6.49 -20.43
N LYS A 130 9.23 6.76 -20.41
CA LYS A 130 9.90 7.61 -21.41
C LYS A 130 10.48 6.81 -22.60
N SER A 131 10.56 5.48 -22.47
CA SER A 131 11.15 4.57 -23.48
C SER A 131 10.43 3.23 -23.50
N GLU A 132 10.55 2.46 -24.59
CA GLU A 132 9.92 1.14 -24.70
C GLU A 132 10.53 0.12 -23.72
N GLU A 133 11.82 0.24 -23.39
CA GLU A 133 12.45 -0.59 -22.35
C GLU A 133 11.85 -0.30 -20.97
N GLU A 134 11.67 0.98 -20.63
CA GLU A 134 11.03 1.38 -19.38
C GLU A 134 9.58 0.93 -19.33
N LYS A 135 8.85 1.05 -20.45
CA LYS A 135 7.48 0.57 -20.59
C LYS A 135 7.38 -0.94 -20.35
N LYS A 136 8.32 -1.72 -20.90
CA LYS A 136 8.40 -3.17 -20.64
C LYS A 136 8.59 -3.45 -19.15
N ILE A 137 9.54 -2.77 -18.49
CA ILE A 137 9.80 -2.97 -17.06
C ILE A 137 8.58 -2.59 -16.21
N LEU A 138 7.96 -1.45 -16.49
CA LEU A 138 6.74 -1.00 -15.81
C LEU A 138 5.57 -1.98 -16.04
N GLY A 139 5.46 -2.57 -17.22
CA GLY A 139 4.47 -3.61 -17.51
C GLY A 139 4.69 -4.88 -16.68
N VAL A 140 5.94 -5.29 -16.44
CA VAL A 140 6.25 -6.42 -15.56
C VAL A 140 5.93 -6.09 -14.10
N LEU A 141 6.24 -4.87 -13.64
CA LEU A 141 5.87 -4.41 -12.29
C LEU A 141 4.35 -4.39 -12.10
N ASP A 142 3.58 -3.90 -13.09
CA ASP A 142 2.12 -3.90 -13.04
C ASP A 142 1.53 -5.32 -12.98
N ASP A 143 2.07 -6.25 -13.78
CA ASP A 143 1.68 -7.66 -13.73
C ASP A 143 2.00 -8.31 -12.38
N MET A 144 3.21 -8.09 -11.84
CA MET A 144 3.60 -8.60 -10.53
C MET A 144 2.71 -8.06 -9.41
N ASP A 145 2.32 -6.79 -9.48
CA ASP A 145 1.39 -6.18 -8.52
C ASP A 145 -0.01 -6.82 -8.62
N LYS A 146 -0.54 -7.03 -9.83
CA LYS A 146 -1.89 -7.59 -9.98
C LYS A 146 -1.96 -9.09 -9.70
N ASN A 147 -0.94 -9.83 -10.12
CA ASN A 147 -1.04 -11.28 -10.28
C ASN A 147 -0.10 -12.06 -9.35
N GLN A 148 0.90 -11.42 -8.73
CA GLN A 148 1.90 -12.12 -7.90
C GLN A 148 1.99 -11.63 -6.45
N ARG A 149 1.14 -10.70 -6.01
CA ARG A 149 1.15 -10.20 -4.62
C ARG A 149 0.75 -11.24 -3.57
N ARG A 150 -0.07 -12.23 -3.93
CA ARG A 150 -0.58 -13.19 -2.93
C ARG A 150 0.56 -14.08 -2.42
N GLY A 151 0.86 -13.97 -1.12
CA GLY A 151 1.96 -14.71 -0.48
C GLY A 151 3.35 -14.12 -0.71
N MET A 152 3.43 -13.00 -1.44
CA MET A 152 4.65 -12.24 -1.67
C MET A 152 4.54 -10.90 -0.96
N MET A 153 5.57 -10.53 -0.20
CA MET A 153 5.59 -9.30 0.59
C MET A 153 6.11 -8.14 -0.24
N ASN A 154 5.46 -7.86 -1.38
CA ASN A 154 5.88 -6.76 -2.25
C ASN A 154 5.65 -5.41 -1.56
N VAL A 155 6.63 -4.51 -1.68
CA VAL A 155 6.45 -3.12 -1.30
C VAL A 155 5.28 -2.49 -2.09
N PRO A 156 4.53 -1.55 -1.48
CA PRO A 156 3.59 -0.70 -2.22
C PRO A 156 4.23 -0.01 -3.42
N ILE A 157 3.44 0.27 -4.47
CA ILE A 157 3.89 0.99 -5.67
C ILE A 157 4.56 2.32 -5.31
N ALA A 158 3.97 3.09 -4.40
CA ALA A 158 4.52 4.37 -3.94
C ALA A 158 5.93 4.22 -3.36
N ASP A 159 6.17 3.16 -2.58
CA ASP A 159 7.47 2.87 -2.00
C ASP A 159 8.46 2.43 -3.09
N GLY A 160 8.05 1.60 -4.05
CA GLY A 160 8.87 1.28 -5.22
C GLY A 160 9.30 2.52 -6.02
N ARG A 161 8.40 3.50 -6.21
CA ARG A 161 8.72 4.79 -6.83
C ARG A 161 9.73 5.58 -6.01
N LEU A 162 9.57 5.59 -4.68
CA LEU A 162 10.52 6.22 -3.76
C LEU A 162 11.91 5.60 -3.91
N LEU A 163 12.01 4.27 -3.98
CA LEU A 163 13.28 3.55 -4.18
C LEU A 163 13.97 3.99 -5.48
N ARG A 164 13.23 4.00 -6.60
CA ARG A 164 13.75 4.47 -7.89
C ARG A 164 14.24 5.93 -7.81
N LEU A 165 13.41 6.84 -7.29
CA LEU A 165 13.70 8.27 -7.24
C LEU A 165 14.99 8.54 -6.47
N HIS A 166 15.14 7.97 -5.28
CA HIS A 166 16.32 8.18 -4.44
C HIS A 166 17.57 7.59 -5.10
N THR A 167 17.47 6.38 -5.64
CA THR A 167 18.59 5.68 -6.29
C THR A 167 19.13 6.45 -7.50
N GLU A 168 18.23 6.96 -8.35
CA GLU A 168 18.61 7.75 -9.53
C GLU A 168 19.15 9.12 -9.13
N SER A 169 18.54 9.79 -8.15
CA SER A 169 18.92 11.14 -7.70
C SER A 169 20.32 11.19 -7.08
N VAL A 170 20.73 10.13 -6.36
CA VAL A 170 22.08 10.04 -5.80
C VAL A 170 23.12 9.48 -6.79
N GLY A 171 22.70 9.18 -8.03
CA GLY A 171 23.56 8.62 -9.06
C GLY A 171 24.14 7.25 -8.70
N ALA A 172 23.40 6.44 -7.94
CA ALA A 172 23.90 5.18 -7.36
C ALA A 172 24.47 4.23 -8.42
N LYS A 173 25.64 3.66 -8.16
CA LYS A 173 26.29 2.63 -8.98
C LYS A 173 26.18 1.24 -8.35
N HIS A 174 25.98 1.16 -7.04
CA HIS A 174 25.86 -0.10 -6.32
C HIS A 174 24.76 -0.01 -5.26
N VAL A 175 23.69 -0.79 -5.48
CA VAL A 175 22.60 -0.99 -4.52
C VAL A 175 22.73 -2.35 -3.88
N VAL A 176 22.58 -2.42 -2.56
CA VAL A 176 22.50 -3.67 -1.80
C VAL A 176 21.12 -3.82 -1.20
N GLU A 177 20.43 -4.93 -1.46
CA GLU A 177 19.09 -5.22 -0.99
C GLU A 177 19.07 -6.46 -0.09
N ILE A 178 18.52 -6.33 1.11
CA ILE A 178 18.31 -7.44 2.05
C ILE A 178 16.82 -7.79 2.06
N GLY A 179 16.49 -8.96 1.49
CA GLY A 179 15.11 -9.42 1.29
C GLY A 179 14.63 -9.22 -0.15
N THR A 180 14.97 -10.14 -1.06
CA THR A 180 14.57 -10.05 -2.48
C THR A 180 13.10 -10.37 -2.71
N SER A 181 12.53 -11.34 -1.97
CA SER A 181 11.21 -11.91 -2.24
C SER A 181 11.11 -12.38 -3.70
N ASN A 182 10.05 -11.98 -4.43
CA ASN A 182 9.89 -12.25 -5.87
C ASN A 182 10.60 -11.23 -6.79
N GLY A 183 11.46 -10.36 -6.24
CA GLY A 183 12.26 -9.38 -6.99
C GLY A 183 11.58 -8.04 -7.27
N TYR A 184 10.40 -7.76 -6.70
CA TYR A 184 9.62 -6.55 -7.02
C TYR A 184 10.38 -5.24 -6.74
N SER A 185 10.90 -5.06 -5.52
CA SER A 185 11.71 -3.89 -5.13
C SER A 185 13.02 -3.82 -5.94
N GLY A 186 13.66 -4.96 -6.16
CA GLY A 186 14.85 -5.08 -7.02
C GLY A 186 14.63 -4.53 -8.43
N ILE A 187 13.47 -4.77 -9.05
CA ILE A 187 13.15 -4.23 -10.38
C ILE A 187 12.98 -2.70 -10.34
N TRP A 188 12.43 -2.13 -9.27
CA TRP A 188 12.38 -0.68 -9.08
C TRP A 188 13.77 -0.04 -9.00
N PHE A 189 14.72 -0.67 -8.30
CA PHE A 189 16.11 -0.24 -8.32
C PHE A 189 16.71 -0.33 -9.72
N CYS A 190 16.42 -1.40 -10.45
CA CYS A 190 16.94 -1.59 -11.80
C CYS A 190 16.48 -0.50 -12.79
N LEU A 191 15.28 0.09 -12.61
CA LEU A 191 14.86 1.25 -13.42
C LEU A 191 15.87 2.41 -13.30
N ALA A 192 16.32 2.71 -12.09
CA ALA A 192 17.33 3.74 -11.83
C ALA A 192 18.73 3.28 -12.28
N LEU A 193 19.13 2.06 -11.94
CA LEU A 193 20.47 1.54 -12.20
C LEU A 193 20.81 1.42 -13.70
N ARG A 194 19.80 1.21 -14.55
CA ARG A 194 19.97 1.31 -16.01
C ARG A 194 20.41 2.69 -16.47
N LYS A 195 19.95 3.75 -15.80
CA LYS A 195 20.28 5.15 -16.15
C LYS A 195 21.62 5.54 -15.56
N THR A 196 21.92 5.07 -14.36
CA THR A 196 23.19 5.36 -13.70
C THR A 196 24.31 4.43 -14.16
N GLY A 197 24.03 3.32 -14.85
CA GLY A 197 25.04 2.32 -15.20
C GLY A 197 25.54 1.53 -13.99
N GLY A 198 24.66 1.29 -13.03
CA GLY A 198 24.96 0.58 -11.78
C GLY A 198 24.49 -0.87 -11.74
N LYS A 199 24.68 -1.52 -10.59
CA LYS A 199 24.31 -2.92 -10.31
C LYS A 199 23.55 -3.05 -8.98
N LEU A 200 22.75 -4.10 -8.89
CA LEU A 200 22.03 -4.53 -7.68
C LEU A 200 22.65 -5.84 -7.17
N THR A 201 23.00 -5.88 -5.89
CA THR A 201 23.30 -7.11 -5.16
C THR A 201 22.14 -7.36 -4.19
N THR A 202 21.42 -8.47 -4.33
CA THR A 202 20.23 -8.75 -3.52
C THR A 202 20.31 -10.13 -2.87
N TYR A 203 19.78 -10.25 -1.64
CA TYR A 203 19.90 -11.45 -0.82
C TYR A 203 18.52 -12.05 -0.49
N GLU A 204 18.38 -13.36 -0.73
CA GLU A 204 17.16 -14.11 -0.43
C GLU A 204 17.48 -15.49 0.15
N ILE A 205 16.82 -15.84 1.24
CA ILE A 205 17.04 -17.10 1.96
C ILE A 205 16.17 -18.24 1.41
N ASP A 206 14.99 -17.91 0.89
CA ASP A 206 14.07 -18.90 0.32
C ASP A 206 14.39 -19.18 -1.16
N ALA A 207 14.87 -20.39 -1.44
CA ALA A 207 15.27 -20.81 -2.79
C ALA A 207 14.14 -20.70 -3.84
N ARG A 208 12.87 -20.88 -3.45
CA ARG A 208 11.74 -20.79 -4.39
C ARG A 208 11.48 -19.34 -4.78
N ARG A 209 11.53 -18.42 -3.81
CA ARG A 209 11.44 -16.98 -4.04
C ARG A 209 12.63 -16.49 -4.85
N ALA A 210 13.84 -16.95 -4.53
CA ALA A 210 15.04 -16.66 -5.31
C ALA A 210 14.89 -17.09 -6.78
N SER A 211 14.36 -18.30 -7.05
CA SER A 211 14.07 -18.76 -8.41
C SER A 211 13.07 -17.84 -9.12
N LEU A 212 11.94 -17.53 -8.47
CA LEU A 212 10.91 -16.64 -9.02
C LEU A 212 11.44 -15.23 -9.29
N ALA A 213 12.29 -14.69 -8.40
CA ALA A 213 12.94 -13.41 -8.60
C ALA A 213 13.84 -13.41 -9.85
N ARG A 214 14.66 -14.46 -10.04
CA ARG A 214 15.48 -14.61 -11.26
C ARG A 214 14.62 -14.62 -12.53
N GLU A 215 13.48 -15.30 -12.51
CA GLU A 215 12.52 -15.29 -13.62
C GLU A 215 11.96 -13.90 -13.87
N ASN A 216 11.56 -13.18 -12.82
CA ASN A 216 11.03 -11.82 -12.93
C ASN A 216 12.07 -10.81 -13.43
N PHE A 217 13.33 -10.91 -12.99
CA PHE A 217 14.42 -10.08 -13.51
C PHE A 217 14.66 -10.32 -15.00
N LYS A 218 14.63 -11.59 -15.46
CA LYS A 218 14.73 -11.94 -16.89
C LYS A 218 13.53 -11.41 -17.68
N ARG A 219 12.31 -11.57 -17.16
CA ARG A 219 11.07 -11.03 -17.77
C ARG A 219 11.16 -9.52 -17.96
N ALA A 220 11.64 -8.80 -16.95
CA ALA A 220 11.87 -7.35 -17.01
C ALA A 220 13.06 -6.96 -17.89
N GLY A 221 13.96 -7.88 -18.23
CA GLY A 221 15.16 -7.60 -19.02
C GLY A 221 16.24 -6.84 -18.25
N VAL A 222 16.31 -7.07 -16.93
CA VAL A 222 17.26 -6.41 -16.01
C VAL A 222 18.20 -7.38 -15.32
N ASP A 223 18.12 -8.67 -15.63
CA ASP A 223 18.92 -9.75 -15.03
C ASP A 223 20.43 -9.48 -15.08
N LYS A 224 20.94 -8.85 -16.15
CA LYS A 224 22.37 -8.49 -16.27
C LYS A 224 22.84 -7.43 -15.25
N LEU A 225 21.92 -6.73 -14.60
CA LEU A 225 22.23 -5.75 -13.55
C LEU A 225 22.20 -6.37 -12.15
N VAL A 226 21.68 -7.59 -12.01
CA VAL A 226 21.35 -8.16 -10.70
C VAL A 226 22.27 -9.34 -10.39
N THR A 227 22.91 -9.27 -9.23
CA THR A 227 23.51 -10.42 -8.57
C THR A 227 22.60 -10.85 -7.42
N LEU A 228 21.87 -11.96 -7.59
CA LEU A 228 21.07 -12.56 -6.52
C LEU A 228 21.90 -13.60 -5.78
N VAL A 229 22.17 -13.33 -4.50
CA VAL A 229 22.85 -14.23 -3.57
C VAL A 229 21.80 -15.00 -2.78
N GLU A 230 21.80 -16.32 -2.96
CA GLU A 230 20.89 -17.22 -2.24
C GLU A 230 21.54 -17.66 -0.93
N GLY A 231 20.85 -17.44 0.20
CA GLY A 231 21.34 -17.83 1.52
C GLY A 231 20.96 -16.84 2.63
N ASP A 232 21.46 -17.13 3.83
CA ASP A 232 21.25 -16.30 5.01
C ASP A 232 22.03 -14.98 4.88
N ALA A 233 21.29 -13.88 4.69
CA ALA A 233 21.86 -12.55 4.52
C ALA A 233 22.74 -12.14 5.71
N HIS A 234 22.45 -12.56 6.95
CA HIS A 234 23.29 -12.24 8.10
C HIS A 234 24.73 -12.74 7.95
N LYS A 235 24.92 -13.84 7.20
CA LYS A 235 26.23 -14.43 6.91
C LYS A 235 26.80 -13.91 5.61
N GLU A 236 25.98 -13.92 4.55
CA GLU A 236 26.44 -13.64 3.19
C GLU A 236 26.88 -12.19 3.00
N VAL A 237 26.24 -11.21 3.66
CA VAL A 237 26.63 -9.79 3.54
C VAL A 237 28.05 -9.52 4.04
N THR A 238 28.60 -10.35 4.92
CA THR A 238 29.98 -10.18 5.44
C THR A 238 31.05 -10.39 4.36
N LYS A 239 30.69 -11.06 3.27
CA LYS A 239 31.56 -11.27 2.10
C LYS A 239 31.63 -10.03 1.21
N LEU A 240 30.70 -9.10 1.35
CA LEU A 240 30.69 -7.84 0.62
C LEU A 240 31.85 -6.95 1.09
N LYS A 241 32.65 -6.44 0.16
CA LYS A 241 33.80 -5.54 0.43
C LYS A 241 33.75 -4.24 -0.36
N GLU A 242 32.89 -4.15 -1.37
CA GLU A 242 32.77 -2.98 -2.21
C GLU A 242 31.98 -1.87 -1.50
N ALA A 243 32.28 -0.62 -1.83
CA ALA A 243 31.48 0.52 -1.38
C ALA A 243 30.04 0.43 -1.93
N VAL A 244 29.09 0.90 -1.14
CA VAL A 244 27.66 0.85 -1.42
C VAL A 244 27.10 2.27 -1.45
N ASP A 245 26.28 2.56 -2.47
CA ASP A 245 25.62 3.86 -2.61
C ASP A 245 24.27 3.88 -1.91
N VAL A 246 23.53 2.76 -2.00
CA VAL A 246 22.21 2.59 -1.38
C VAL A 246 22.11 1.20 -0.76
N VAL A 247 21.71 1.14 0.50
CA VAL A 247 21.29 -0.10 1.17
C VAL A 247 19.78 -0.08 1.33
N PHE A 248 19.12 -1.19 1.02
CA PHE A 248 17.70 -1.42 1.29
C PHE A 248 17.52 -2.60 2.24
N ILE A 249 16.79 -2.40 3.33
CA ILE A 249 16.54 -3.41 4.35
C ILE A 249 15.03 -3.69 4.42
N ASP A 250 14.62 -4.87 3.97
CA ASP A 250 13.26 -5.39 4.12
C ASP A 250 13.23 -6.91 4.36
N ALA A 251 13.83 -7.32 5.48
CA ALA A 251 13.90 -8.72 5.89
C ALA A 251 13.27 -8.95 7.28
N ASP A 252 13.83 -9.88 8.06
CA ASP A 252 13.49 -10.15 9.44
C ASP A 252 13.74 -8.91 10.32
N LYS A 253 12.83 -8.61 11.25
CA LYS A 253 12.81 -7.30 11.92
C LYS A 253 13.78 -7.23 13.10
N GLU A 254 14.09 -8.39 13.68
CA GLU A 254 15.09 -8.60 14.72
C GLU A 254 16.51 -8.32 14.20
N GLY A 255 16.77 -8.58 12.92
CA GLY A 255 18.05 -8.41 12.27
C GLY A 255 18.42 -7.01 11.82
N TYR A 256 17.52 -6.03 11.86
CA TYR A 256 17.74 -4.70 11.25
C TYR A 256 18.98 -4.00 11.80
N THR A 257 19.17 -4.03 13.12
CA THR A 257 20.34 -3.44 13.77
C THR A 257 21.63 -4.16 13.41
N ASP A 258 21.59 -5.48 13.20
CA ASP A 258 22.75 -6.26 12.76
C ASP A 258 23.13 -5.92 11.31
N TYR A 259 22.15 -5.89 10.40
CA TYR A 259 22.38 -5.46 9.02
C TYR A 259 22.95 -4.04 8.95
N LEU A 260 22.38 -3.10 9.71
CA LEU A 260 22.88 -1.73 9.80
C LEU A 260 24.35 -1.70 10.22
N LYS A 261 24.72 -2.42 11.31
CA LYS A 261 26.09 -2.47 11.80
C LYS A 261 27.08 -3.02 10.77
N LYS A 262 26.67 -4.04 10.01
CA LYS A 262 27.52 -4.68 9.00
C LYS A 262 27.66 -3.84 7.73
N LEU A 263 26.60 -3.15 7.32
CA LEU A 263 26.54 -2.47 6.02
C LEU A 263 26.88 -0.98 6.09
N LEU A 264 26.56 -0.28 7.19
CA LEU A 264 26.84 1.16 7.34
C LEU A 264 28.31 1.52 7.08
N PRO A 265 29.32 0.74 7.51
CA PRO A 265 30.73 1.03 7.19
C PRO A 265 31.05 0.98 5.69
N LEU A 266 30.27 0.23 4.90
CA LEU A 266 30.42 0.13 3.44
C LEU A 266 29.63 1.22 2.70
N VAL A 267 28.65 1.86 3.35
CA VAL A 267 27.91 2.97 2.76
C VAL A 267 28.83 4.17 2.64
N ARG A 268 29.00 4.67 1.41
CA ARG A 268 29.81 5.87 1.18
C ARG A 268 29.19 7.11 1.81
N GLU A 269 30.00 8.14 2.03
CA GLU A 269 29.46 9.44 2.38
C GLU A 269 28.53 9.97 1.29
N GLY A 270 27.43 10.59 1.71
CA GLY A 270 26.30 10.96 0.86
C GLY A 270 25.51 9.77 0.32
N GLY A 271 25.73 8.55 0.83
CA GLY A 271 24.97 7.35 0.50
C GLY A 271 23.71 7.22 1.35
N LEU A 272 22.82 6.31 0.95
CA LEU A 272 21.51 6.14 1.58
C LEU A 272 21.33 4.75 2.21
N ILE A 273 20.60 4.72 3.31
CA ILE A 273 20.03 3.49 3.89
C ILE A 273 18.52 3.68 3.94
N ILE A 274 17.81 2.80 3.27
CA ILE A 274 16.35 2.80 3.19
C ILE A 274 15.85 1.53 3.88
N ALA A 275 14.97 1.67 4.87
CA ALA A 275 14.42 0.52 5.58
C ALA A 275 12.89 0.55 5.57
N HIS A 276 12.29 -0.60 5.25
CA HIS A 276 10.84 -0.76 5.10
C HIS A 276 10.20 -1.36 6.34
N ASN A 277 8.87 -1.27 6.44
CA ASN A 277 8.08 -1.79 7.56
C ASN A 277 8.52 -1.33 8.96
N ILE A 278 9.03 -0.11 9.08
CA ILE A 278 9.57 0.44 10.33
C ILE A 278 8.53 1.11 11.24
N SER A 279 7.23 0.89 10.99
CA SER A 279 6.17 1.43 11.84
C SER A 279 6.30 0.96 13.30
N MET A 280 6.41 1.93 14.22
CA MET A 280 6.47 1.69 15.67
C MET A 280 5.14 1.19 16.25
N ARG A 281 4.05 1.23 15.47
CA ARG A 281 2.68 1.00 15.94
C ARG A 281 2.39 -0.45 16.35
N GLY A 282 3.35 -1.36 16.20
CA GLY A 282 3.21 -2.79 16.45
C GLY A 282 4.18 -3.41 17.47
N GLY A 283 4.96 -2.61 18.21
CA GLY A 283 5.78 -3.13 19.32
C GLY A 283 6.89 -4.12 18.92
N ARG A 284 7.37 -4.07 17.67
CA ARG A 284 8.45 -4.94 17.18
C ARG A 284 9.79 -4.48 17.75
N SER A 285 10.31 -5.21 18.74
CA SER A 285 11.50 -4.84 19.51
C SER A 285 12.73 -4.53 18.65
N GLY A 286 12.98 -5.33 17.60
CA GLY A 286 14.14 -5.13 16.71
C GLY A 286 14.14 -3.81 15.94
N ILE A 287 12.96 -3.22 15.70
CA ILE A 287 12.85 -1.92 14.99
C ILE A 287 13.21 -0.75 15.91
N ALA A 288 12.93 -0.85 17.21
CA ALA A 288 13.21 0.24 18.14
C ALA A 288 14.72 0.54 18.24
N ASP A 289 15.55 -0.51 18.30
CA ASP A 289 17.00 -0.37 18.35
C ASP A 289 17.57 0.17 17.02
N TYR A 290 17.03 -0.28 15.89
CA TYR A 290 17.40 0.27 14.58
C TYR A 290 17.06 1.76 14.49
N VAL A 291 15.82 2.13 14.84
CA VAL A 291 15.37 3.54 14.82
C VAL A 291 16.24 4.39 15.72
N LYS A 292 16.53 3.95 16.95
CA LYS A 292 17.46 4.63 17.85
C LYS A 292 18.83 4.80 17.21
N ALA A 293 19.39 3.75 16.60
CA ALA A 293 20.72 3.80 16.00
C ALA A 293 20.81 4.82 14.86
N VAL A 294 19.80 4.88 13.97
CA VAL A 294 19.82 5.83 12.84
C VAL A 294 19.47 7.27 13.24
N THR A 295 18.75 7.47 14.35
CA THR A 295 18.33 8.82 14.80
C THR A 295 19.24 9.46 15.85
N THR A 296 20.17 8.70 16.43
CA THR A 296 21.08 9.20 17.49
C THR A 296 22.54 9.23 17.05
N ASN A 297 22.85 8.75 15.85
CA ASN A 297 24.19 8.85 15.28
C ASN A 297 24.37 10.24 14.62
N PRO A 298 25.35 11.05 15.07
CA PRO A 298 25.59 12.38 14.52
C PRO A 298 26.07 12.38 13.06
N ASP A 299 26.48 11.25 12.50
CA ASP A 299 26.88 11.13 11.08
C ASP A 299 25.67 10.83 10.16
N LEU A 300 24.49 10.60 10.74
CA LEU A 300 23.28 10.23 10.02
C LEU A 300 22.23 11.34 10.09
N GLU A 301 21.39 11.40 9.06
CA GLU A 301 20.17 12.21 9.01
C GLU A 301 19.04 11.31 8.53
N THR A 302 17.96 11.18 9.30
CA THR A 302 16.87 10.23 9.01
C THR A 302 15.52 10.92 8.93
N VAL A 303 14.77 10.63 7.87
CA VAL A 303 13.36 11.00 7.72
C VAL A 303 12.48 9.76 7.65
N PHE A 304 11.24 9.90 8.14
CA PHE A 304 10.25 8.83 8.24
C PHE A 304 9.02 9.16 7.39
N TYR A 305 8.63 8.24 6.52
CA TYR A 305 7.43 8.32 5.70
C TYR A 305 6.35 7.40 6.25
N GLY A 306 5.19 7.96 6.60
CA GLY A 306 4.09 7.25 7.27
C GLY A 306 3.10 6.53 6.35
N GLN A 307 3.37 6.47 5.04
CA GLN A 307 2.57 5.71 4.08
C GLN A 307 2.87 4.19 4.21
N GLY A 308 1.85 3.35 4.09
CA GLY A 308 1.98 1.89 4.17
C GLY A 308 2.53 1.37 5.51
N GLY A 309 3.53 0.49 5.45
CA GLY A 309 4.18 -0.12 6.61
C GLY A 309 5.20 0.79 7.34
N GLY A 310 5.43 1.99 6.82
CA GLY A 310 6.45 2.93 7.27
C GLY A 310 7.79 2.68 6.58
N VAL A 311 8.40 3.74 6.05
CA VAL A 311 9.74 3.72 5.42
C VAL A 311 10.62 4.77 6.08
N SER A 312 11.86 4.43 6.46
CA SER A 312 12.88 5.44 6.78
C SER A 312 13.82 5.59 5.61
N VAL A 313 14.20 6.84 5.32
CA VAL A 313 15.34 7.16 4.47
C VAL A 313 16.38 7.83 5.34
N THR A 314 17.57 7.24 5.40
CA THR A 314 18.70 7.72 6.18
C THR A 314 19.83 8.10 5.23
N LEU A 315 20.31 9.34 5.33
CA LEU A 315 21.50 9.83 4.66
C LEU A 315 22.71 9.67 5.57
N LYS A 316 23.81 9.13 5.01
CA LYS A 316 25.13 9.23 5.62
C LYS A 316 25.77 10.55 5.20
N LYS A 317 26.06 11.45 6.15
CA LYS A 317 26.47 12.84 5.89
C LYS A 317 27.92 12.92 5.40
N ARG A 318 28.23 13.92 4.55
CA ARG A 318 29.58 14.15 4.01
C ARG A 318 30.54 14.79 5.00
#